data_AF-A0A7S1WFT6-F1
#
_entry.id   AF-A0A7S1WFT6-F1
#
_cell.length_a   1.000
_cell.length_b   1.000
_cell.length_c   1.000
_cell.angle_alpha   90.00
_cell.angle_beta   90.00
_cell.angle_gamma   90.00
#
_symmetry.space_group_name_H-M   'P 1'
#
loop_
_entity.id
_entity.type
_entity.pdbx_description
1 polymer ?
#
loop_
_entity_poly.entity_id
_entity_poly.type
_entity_poly.pdbx_seq_one_letter_code
_entity_poly.pdbx_strand_id
1 'polypeptide(L)'
;VHLLLGNRDINKLRLPTELSDLHQHAWPLSEHPGVYWSTKGPVRESLGAEDVALDSPAVRLRWILRDTMGAANAFESRRQELSRRAEGREVADEEVVRSFREIAQPGGLLFDYLCLGELAVQLGSTLF
;
A
#
# COMPACT_ATOMS: atom_id res chain seq x y z
N VAL A 1 13.14 -4.89 23.41
CA VAL A 1 13.28 -4.86 21.94
C VAL A 1 12.47 -3.67 21.48
N HIS A 2 13.08 -2.74 20.73
CA HIS A 2 12.38 -1.58 20.15
C HIS A 2 12.29 -1.78 18.64
N LEU A 3 11.12 -1.49 18.05
CA LEU A 3 10.87 -1.60 16.62
C LEU A 3 10.80 -0.19 16.04
N LEU A 4 11.89 0.29 15.45
CA LEU A 4 11.91 1.62 14.85
C LEU A 4 11.21 1.62 13.51
N LEU A 5 10.18 2.44 13.36
CA LEU A 5 9.41 2.55 12.13
C LEU A 5 10.05 3.58 11.20
N GLY A 6 10.48 3.13 10.03
CA GLY A 6 10.94 4.01 8.98
C GLY A 6 9.76 4.56 8.16
N ASN A 7 10.06 5.51 7.27
CA ASN A 7 9.07 6.07 6.34
C ASN A 7 8.32 5.00 5.55
N ARG A 8 9.00 3.91 5.15
CA ARG A 8 8.39 2.82 4.39
C ARG A 8 7.36 2.04 5.21
N ASP A 9 7.54 1.94 6.52
CA ASP A 9 6.61 1.24 7.41
C ASP A 9 5.36 2.07 7.65
N ILE A 10 5.56 3.35 7.96
CA ILE A 10 4.47 4.31 8.17
C ILE A 10 3.64 4.49 6.89
N ASN A 11 4.27 4.50 5.71
CA ASN A 11 3.56 4.61 4.43
C ASN A 11 2.56 3.44 4.21
N LYS A 12 2.69 2.31 4.92
CA LYS A 12 1.71 1.21 4.85
C LYS A 12 0.41 1.52 5.60
N LEU A 13 0.40 2.49 6.53
CA LEU A 13 -0.81 2.93 7.25
C LEU A 13 -1.87 3.51 6.31
N ARG A 14 -1.50 3.91 5.10
CA ARG A 14 -2.46 4.40 4.10
C ARG A 14 -3.32 3.28 3.52
N LEU A 15 -2.87 2.03 3.55
CA LEU A 15 -3.52 0.93 2.83
C LEU A 15 -4.99 0.71 3.27
N PRO A 16 -5.32 0.67 4.58
CA PRO A 16 -6.71 0.51 5.02
C PRO A 16 -7.62 1.66 4.56
N THR A 17 -7.10 2.90 4.58
CA THR A 17 -7.86 4.09 4.22
C THR A 17 -8.00 4.21 2.71
N GLU A 18 -6.90 4.21 1.98
CA GLU A 18 -6.90 4.55 0.55
C GLU A 18 -7.44 3.45 -0.35
N LEU A 19 -7.40 2.21 0.12
CA LEU A 19 -8.07 1.10 -0.54
C LEU A 19 -9.53 0.98 -0.11
N SER A 20 -10.05 1.75 0.86
CA SER A 20 -11.46 1.65 1.25
C SER A 20 -12.39 2.23 0.19
N ASP A 21 -13.61 1.68 0.10
CA ASP A 21 -14.60 2.16 -0.87
C ASP A 21 -14.93 3.63 -0.62
N LEU A 22 -15.01 4.06 0.64
CA LEU A 22 -15.23 5.47 1.00
C LEU A 22 -14.19 6.40 0.38
N HIS A 23 -12.90 6.04 0.46
CA HIS A 23 -11.83 6.84 -0.11
C HIS A 23 -11.84 6.80 -1.64
N GLN A 24 -12.14 5.65 -2.25
CA GLN A 24 -12.23 5.53 -3.70
C GLN A 24 -13.31 6.44 -4.28
N HIS A 25 -14.48 6.51 -3.63
CA HIS A 25 -15.56 7.41 -4.04
C HIS A 25 -15.23 8.88 -3.82
N ALA A 26 -14.54 9.21 -2.72
CA ALA A 26 -14.17 10.60 -2.42
C ALA A 26 -13.03 11.12 -3.31
N TRP A 27 -12.12 10.23 -3.72
CA TRP A 27 -10.92 10.57 -4.49
C TRP A 27 -10.70 9.58 -5.64
N PRO A 28 -11.45 9.72 -6.75
CA PRO A 28 -11.23 8.94 -7.98
C PRO A 28 -9.81 9.12 -8.53
N LEU A 29 -9.23 8.10 -9.16
CA LEU A 29 -7.86 8.15 -9.69
C LEU A 29 -7.64 9.25 -10.74
N SER A 30 -8.68 9.62 -11.48
CA SER A 30 -8.67 10.70 -12.47
C SER A 30 -8.40 12.08 -11.84
N GLU A 31 -8.78 12.26 -10.58
CA GLU A 31 -8.70 13.52 -9.84
C GLU A 31 -7.70 13.46 -8.67
N HIS A 32 -7.18 12.28 -8.36
CA HIS A 32 -6.31 12.07 -7.21
C HIS A 32 -4.99 12.87 -7.38
N PRO A 33 -4.68 13.80 -6.45
CA PRO A 33 -3.55 14.74 -6.61
C PRO A 33 -2.17 14.12 -6.34
N GLY A 34 -2.09 12.80 -6.19
CA GLY A 34 -0.92 12.12 -5.62
C GLY A 34 -0.87 12.20 -4.09
N VAL A 35 0.33 11.97 -3.52
CA VAL A 35 0.59 12.03 -2.06
C VAL A 35 1.42 13.27 -1.73
N TYR A 36 1.12 13.93 -0.60
CA TYR A 36 1.70 15.24 -0.27
C TYR A 36 3.24 15.23 -0.14
N TRP A 37 3.83 14.09 0.21
CA TRP A 37 5.28 13.94 0.39
C TRP A 37 6.03 13.54 -0.89
N SER A 38 5.31 13.39 -2.01
CA SER A 38 5.90 13.09 -3.30
C SER A 38 5.84 14.33 -4.20
N THR A 39 6.93 14.58 -4.91
CA THR A 39 6.97 15.60 -5.97
C THR A 39 6.38 15.10 -7.29
N LYS A 40 6.01 13.82 -7.36
CA LYS A 40 5.25 13.27 -8.50
C LYS A 40 3.88 13.93 -8.53
N GLY A 41 3.45 14.34 -9.72
CA GLY A 41 2.16 14.98 -9.95
C GLY A 41 0.95 14.05 -9.73
N PRO A 42 -0.22 14.45 -10.26
CA PRO A 42 -1.45 13.68 -10.19
C PRO A 42 -1.28 12.21 -10.59
N VAL A 43 -2.05 11.31 -9.95
CA VAL A 43 -1.89 9.86 -10.14
C VAL A 43 -2.05 9.45 -11.61
N ARG A 44 -2.98 10.08 -12.32
CA ARG A 44 -3.23 9.89 -13.76
C ARG A 44 -1.99 10.06 -14.65
N GLU A 45 -0.98 10.81 -14.23
CA GLU A 45 0.27 11.00 -15.01
C GLU A 45 1.19 9.78 -14.92
N SER A 46 0.99 8.94 -13.90
CA SER A 46 1.75 7.71 -13.68
C SER A 46 1.05 6.44 -14.17
N LEU A 47 -0.23 6.54 -14.56
CA LEU A 47 -1.06 5.41 -14.98
C LEU A 47 -1.51 5.57 -16.44
N GLY A 48 -1.82 4.45 -17.10
CA GLY A 48 -2.46 4.48 -18.41
C GLY A 48 -3.91 4.95 -18.32
N ALA A 49 -4.46 5.50 -19.41
CA ALA A 49 -5.84 5.98 -19.44
C ALA A 49 -6.87 4.88 -19.09
N GLU A 50 -6.60 3.63 -19.50
CA GLU A 50 -7.44 2.47 -19.17
C GLU A 50 -7.44 2.16 -17.67
N ASP A 51 -6.27 2.17 -17.03
CA ASP A 51 -6.14 1.96 -15.57
C ASP A 51 -6.85 3.06 -14.78
N VAL A 52 -6.70 4.31 -15.22
CA VAL A 52 -7.38 5.47 -14.61
C VAL A 52 -8.89 5.35 -14.74
N ALA A 53 -9.40 4.89 -15.89
CA ALA A 53 -10.82 4.69 -16.12
C ALA A 53 -11.39 3.48 -15.36
N LEU A 54 -10.59 2.42 -15.20
CA LEU A 54 -10.97 1.22 -14.46
C LEU A 54 -11.10 1.49 -12.95
N ASP A 55 -10.17 2.28 -12.40
CA ASP A 55 -10.13 2.70 -10.99
C ASP A 55 -10.45 1.57 -9.98
N SER A 56 -9.85 0.40 -10.19
CA SER A 56 -10.06 -0.74 -9.30
C SER A 56 -9.15 -0.68 -8.06
N PRO A 57 -9.51 -1.34 -6.95
CA PRO A 57 -8.61 -1.49 -5.80
C PRO A 57 -7.25 -2.09 -6.17
N ALA A 58 -7.21 -2.97 -7.18
CA ALA A 58 -5.98 -3.58 -7.66
C ALA A 58 -5.08 -2.57 -8.38
N VAL A 59 -5.65 -1.73 -9.27
CA VAL A 59 -4.92 -0.63 -9.93
C VAL A 59 -4.33 0.31 -8.88
N ARG A 60 -5.13 0.73 -7.88
CA ARG A 60 -4.68 1.59 -6.79
C ARG A 60 -3.55 0.97 -6.00
N LEU A 61 -3.68 -0.30 -5.61
CA LEU A 61 -2.63 -1.00 -4.86
C LEU A 61 -1.33 -1.11 -5.66
N ARG A 62 -1.39 -1.43 -6.96
CA ARG A 62 -0.21 -1.45 -7.85
C ARG A 62 0.46 -0.07 -7.90
N TRP A 63 -0.32 1.00 -8.04
CA TRP A 63 0.19 2.37 -8.00
C TRP A 63 0.85 2.69 -6.65
N ILE A 64 0.18 2.44 -5.52
CA ILE A 64 0.74 2.67 -4.18
C ILE A 64 2.10 1.98 -4.05
N LEU A 65 2.15 0.68 -4.37
CA LEU A 65 3.35 -0.14 -4.24
C LEU A 65 4.48 0.36 -5.16
N ARG A 66 4.19 0.61 -6.44
CA ARG A 66 5.17 1.05 -7.43
C ARG A 66 5.67 2.47 -7.19
N ASP A 67 4.75 3.42 -7.06
CA ASP A 67 5.07 4.84 -7.15
C ASP A 67 5.45 5.49 -5.84
N THR A 68 4.93 4.97 -4.73
CA THR A 68 5.12 5.60 -3.41
C THR A 68 5.93 4.74 -2.45
N MET A 69 6.00 3.42 -2.68
CA MET A 69 6.71 2.48 -1.80
C MET A 69 7.99 1.89 -2.41
N GLY A 70 8.22 2.10 -3.71
CA GLY A 70 9.38 1.55 -4.43
C GLY A 70 9.35 0.01 -4.56
N ALA A 71 8.16 -0.58 -4.54
CA ALA A 71 7.91 -2.01 -4.50
C ALA A 71 7.08 -2.46 -5.71
N ALA A 72 7.50 -2.09 -6.92
CA ALA A 72 6.75 -2.29 -8.17
C ALA A 72 6.25 -3.73 -8.40
N ASN A 73 7.05 -4.72 -8.00
CA ASN A 73 6.74 -6.14 -8.20
C ASN A 73 5.96 -6.76 -7.05
N ALA A 74 5.72 -6.05 -5.94
CA ALA A 74 5.17 -6.63 -4.72
C ALA A 74 3.75 -7.19 -4.89
N PHE A 75 2.94 -6.62 -5.78
CA PHE A 75 1.62 -7.16 -6.10
C PHE A 75 1.73 -8.58 -6.69
N GLU A 76 2.57 -8.75 -7.71
CA GLU A 76 2.75 -10.04 -8.39
C GLU A 76 3.54 -11.04 -7.54
N SER A 77 4.52 -10.57 -6.76
CA SER A 77 5.18 -11.41 -5.74
C SER A 77 4.17 -11.95 -4.72
N ARG A 78 3.23 -11.11 -4.28
CA ARG A 78 2.16 -11.56 -3.36
C ARG A 78 1.22 -12.54 -4.02
N ARG A 79 0.83 -12.32 -5.29
CA ARG A 79 0.02 -13.29 -6.05
C ARG A 79 0.70 -14.66 -6.12
N GLN A 80 1.99 -14.70 -6.45
CA GLN A 80 2.76 -15.93 -6.51
C GLN A 80 2.85 -16.61 -5.15
N GLU A 81 3.05 -15.83 -4.08
CA GLU A 81 3.07 -16.36 -2.71
C GLU A 81 1.74 -17.01 -2.33
N LEU A 82 0.62 -16.32 -2.59
CA LEU A 82 -0.73 -16.84 -2.32
C LEU A 82 -1.03 -18.10 -3.15
N SER A 83 -0.61 -18.11 -4.42
CA SER A 83 -0.76 -19.26 -5.31
C SER A 83 0.00 -20.47 -4.76
N ARG A 84 1.25 -20.29 -4.33
CA ARG A 84 2.05 -21.37 -3.70
C ARG A 84 1.41 -21.89 -2.41
N ARG A 85 0.84 -21.01 -1.58
CA ARG A 85 0.11 -21.42 -0.36
C ARG A 85 -1.17 -22.20 -0.68
N ALA A 86 -1.77 -21.96 -1.85
CA ALA A 86 -2.95 -22.65 -2.35
C ALA A 86 -2.60 -23.71 -3.40
N GLU A 87 -1.44 -24.36 -3.28
CA GLU A 87 -1.00 -25.50 -4.10
C GLU A 87 -1.01 -25.23 -5.62
N GLY A 88 -0.66 -24.00 -6.02
CA GLY A 88 -0.53 -23.59 -7.41
C GLY A 88 -1.83 -23.08 -8.04
N ARG A 89 -2.89 -22.90 -7.25
CA ARG A 89 -4.16 -22.29 -7.73
C ARG A 89 -3.91 -20.89 -8.30
N GLU A 90 -4.65 -20.53 -9.34
CA GLU A 90 -4.72 -19.17 -9.84
C GLU A 90 -5.36 -18.24 -8.79
N VAL A 91 -4.75 -17.08 -8.57
CA VAL A 91 -5.15 -16.11 -7.56
C VAL A 91 -5.61 -14.83 -8.25
N ALA A 92 -6.86 -14.44 -8.01
CA ALA A 92 -7.45 -13.24 -8.57
C ALA A 92 -6.89 -11.97 -7.92
N ASP A 93 -7.06 -10.83 -8.59
CA ASP A 93 -6.60 -9.51 -8.12
C ASP A 93 -7.22 -9.14 -6.78
N GLU A 94 -8.50 -9.43 -6.61
CA GLU A 94 -9.28 -9.17 -5.40
C GLU A 94 -8.70 -9.92 -4.20
N GLU A 95 -8.17 -11.13 -4.40
CA GLU A 95 -7.55 -11.91 -3.35
C GLU A 95 -6.21 -11.32 -2.90
N VAL A 96 -5.43 -10.78 -3.84
CA VAL A 96 -4.19 -10.05 -3.53
C VAL A 96 -4.53 -8.81 -2.72
N VAL A 97 -5.46 -7.98 -3.19
CA VAL A 97 -5.92 -6.76 -2.51
C VAL A 97 -6.42 -7.08 -1.11
N ARG A 98 -7.30 -8.08 -0.98
CA ARG A 98 -7.81 -8.54 0.31
C ARG A 98 -6.66 -8.90 1.25
N SER A 99 -5.64 -9.61 0.77
CA SER A 99 -4.51 -10.01 1.61
C SER A 99 -3.70 -8.82 2.15
N PHE A 100 -3.62 -7.70 1.41
CA PHE A 100 -2.98 -6.46 1.88
C PHE A 100 -3.88 -5.70 2.86
N ARG A 101 -5.19 -5.70 2.64
CA ARG A 101 -6.16 -5.09 3.57
C ARG A 101 -6.17 -5.82 4.91
N GLU A 102 -6.25 -7.15 4.89
CA GLU A 102 -6.33 -7.99 6.09
C GLU A 102 -5.12 -7.83 7.01
N ILE A 103 -3.90 -7.81 6.47
CA ILE A 103 -2.70 -7.64 7.32
C ILE A 103 -2.64 -6.25 7.97
N ALA A 104 -3.28 -5.24 7.36
CA ALA A 104 -3.23 -3.84 7.81
C ALA A 104 -4.41 -3.44 8.72
N GLN A 105 -5.38 -4.33 8.94
CA GLN A 105 -6.52 -4.14 9.84
C GLN A 105 -6.20 -4.65 11.26
N PRO A 106 -6.97 -4.25 12.30
CA PRO A 106 -6.81 -4.78 13.65
C PRO A 106 -6.78 -6.31 13.69
N GLY A 107 -5.76 -6.88 14.35
CA GLY A 107 -5.49 -8.33 14.39
C GLY A 107 -4.69 -8.85 13.19
N GLY A 108 -4.35 -7.99 12.22
CA GLY A 108 -3.43 -8.28 11.14
C GLY A 108 -1.97 -8.04 11.54
N LEU A 109 -1.05 -8.84 10.99
CA LEU A 109 0.37 -8.80 11.32
C LEU A 109 1.00 -7.41 11.16
N LEU A 110 0.66 -6.69 10.09
CA LEU A 110 1.23 -5.37 9.83
C LEU A 110 0.65 -4.33 10.80
N PHE A 111 -0.63 -4.42 11.14
CA PHE A 111 -1.23 -3.56 12.17
C PHE A 111 -0.53 -3.76 13.52
N ASP A 112 -0.38 -5.01 13.96
CA ASP A 112 0.28 -5.32 15.23
C ASP A 112 1.73 -4.85 15.25
N TYR A 113 2.46 -5.03 14.15
CA TYR A 113 3.82 -4.51 13.98
C TYR A 113 3.87 -2.98 14.13
N LEU A 114 2.93 -2.25 13.52
CA LEU A 114 2.88 -0.79 13.59
C LEU A 114 2.48 -0.29 14.99
N CYS A 115 1.60 -1.00 15.70
CA CYS A 115 1.22 -0.68 17.08
C CYS A 115 2.35 -0.90 18.08
N LEU A 116 3.25 -1.85 17.82
CA LEU A 116 4.45 -2.10 18.63
C LEU A 116 5.63 -1.22 18.23
N GLY A 117 5.50 -0.47 17.14
CA GLY A 117 6.56 0.35 16.57
C GLY A 117 6.68 1.73 17.21
N GLU A 118 7.91 2.20 17.30
CA GLU A 118 8.25 3.55 17.75
C GLU A 118 8.67 4.37 16.53
N LEU A 119 8.09 5.57 16.39
CA LEU A 119 8.60 6.54 15.43
C LEU A 119 9.97 7.01 15.90
N ALA A 120 10.97 6.95 15.02
CA ALA A 120 12.33 7.34 15.35
C ALA A 120 12.37 8.77 15.93
N VAL A 121 13.20 8.96 16.96
CA VAL A 121 13.36 10.25 17.64
C VAL A 121 14.79 10.75 17.44
N GLN A 122 14.93 11.96 16.93
CA GLN A 122 16.25 12.59 16.83
C GLN A 122 16.59 13.25 18.17
N LEU A 123 17.62 12.74 18.85
CA LEU A 123 18.19 13.35 20.06
C LEU A 123 19.60 13.86 19.74
N GLY A 124 19.73 15.18 19.60
CA GLY A 124 20.96 15.82 19.16
C GLY A 124 21.34 15.40 17.73
N SER A 125 22.53 14.82 17.57
CA SER A 125 23.03 14.29 16.29
C SER A 125 22.75 12.80 16.09
N THR A 126 21.95 12.18 16.96
CA THR A 126 21.69 10.73 16.93
C THR A 126 20.22 10.48 16.63
N LEU A 127 19.96 9.65 15.62
CA LEU A 127 18.63 9.13 15.33
C LEU A 127 18.44 7.85 16.16
N PHE A 128 17.50 7.88 17.09
CA PHE A 128 17.10 6.75 17.91
C PHE A 128 15.87 6.08 17.36
#